data_AF-A0A2H2ZI79-F1
#
_entry.id   AF-A0A2H2ZI79-F1
#
_cell.length_a   1.000
_cell.length_b   1.000
_cell.length_c   1.000
_cell.angle_alpha   90.00
_cell.angle_beta   90.00
_cell.angle_gamma   90.00
#
_symmetry.space_group_name_H-M   'P 1'
#
loop_
_entity.id
_entity.type
_entity.pdbx_description
1 polymer ?
#
loop_
_entity_poly.entity_id
_entity_poly.type
_entity_poly.pdbx_seq_one_letter_code
_entity_poly.pdbx_strand_id
1 'polypeptide(L)'
;MFSSREGVTLDSVAAPLRRWLLNPVISVPAALVLSGLGWTNPKPITVKALAPVYLATLAGVLLSLNEYLDRQFANNWVSDKTWNWNEEIVLVTGGSTGIGASICKQLLARNPRTRIVVVDYAPLSWKPEQEGVRLSYYQCDLSKADALRSTCERIKAEVGHPTVVFNNAGLVRGATIMEGSYGDVEATVRTNLIAPMLIIKEFLPEMVKRDHGHILHTGSLSYLTPPALITDYAATKAGLLALHEGLQLELKHVHKAPRVRLSLGIFCFIRTPLVSGHTNVPNFLLPFLHVDTVGEAMVDAVYSGYGSTIYLPGLNRVAATLKGGPEWFFRIIRESTVNFRINFHGRQEVDKETGKLQKA
;
A
#
# COMPACT_ATOMS: atom_id res chain seq x y z
N MET A 1 -20.66 -12.67 -7.79
CA MET A 1 -20.80 -12.87 -6.33
C MET A 1 -20.26 -11.61 -5.66
N PHE A 2 -21.11 -10.82 -4.99
CA PHE A 2 -20.80 -9.45 -4.52
C PHE A 2 -20.19 -9.38 -3.11
N SER A 3 -19.73 -10.48 -2.53
CA SER A 3 -19.16 -10.46 -1.18
C SER A 3 -17.65 -10.24 -1.25
N SER A 4 -17.17 -9.08 -0.81
CA SER A 4 -15.74 -8.92 -0.49
C SER A 4 -15.38 -9.83 0.69
N ARG A 5 -14.10 -10.15 0.90
CA ARG A 5 -13.65 -10.99 2.03
C ARG A 5 -13.99 -10.36 3.40
N GLU A 6 -14.23 -9.06 3.40
CA GLU A 6 -14.60 -8.21 4.53
C GLU A 6 -16.12 -8.11 4.74
N GLY A 7 -16.93 -8.73 3.88
CA GLY A 7 -18.39 -8.68 3.92
C GLY A 7 -18.97 -7.51 3.13
N VAL A 8 -20.08 -6.93 3.62
CA VAL A 8 -20.69 -5.73 3.02
C VAL A 8 -20.03 -4.49 3.61
N THR A 9 -19.31 -3.76 2.78
CA THR A 9 -18.56 -2.55 3.13
C THR A 9 -18.99 -1.40 2.22
N LEU A 10 -18.66 -0.16 2.59
CA LEU A 10 -18.92 1.00 1.74
C LEU A 10 -18.26 0.82 0.38
N ASP A 11 -17.03 0.30 0.34
CA ASP A 11 -16.32 0.02 -0.91
C ASP A 11 -17.05 -1.02 -1.77
N SER A 12 -17.62 -2.07 -1.16
CA SER A 12 -18.34 -3.10 -1.91
C SER A 12 -19.65 -2.59 -2.53
N VAL A 13 -20.23 -1.52 -1.98
CA VAL A 13 -21.40 -0.82 -2.53
C VAL A 13 -21.01 0.30 -3.50
N ALA A 14 -20.02 1.11 -3.13
CA ALA A 14 -19.61 2.29 -3.88
C ALA A 14 -18.84 1.94 -5.16
N ALA A 15 -18.03 0.87 -5.16
CA ALA A 15 -17.24 0.50 -6.33
C ALA A 15 -18.12 0.09 -7.54
N PRO A 16 -19.18 -0.75 -7.39
CA PRO A 16 -20.12 -1.01 -8.47
C PRO A 16 -20.87 0.24 -8.94
N LEU A 17 -21.38 1.07 -8.01
CA LEU A 17 -22.08 2.31 -8.33
C LEU A 17 -21.18 3.25 -9.15
N ARG A 18 -19.92 3.36 -8.77
CA ARG A 18 -18.93 4.15 -9.49
C ARG A 18 -18.65 3.62 -10.89
N ARG A 19 -18.52 2.29 -11.05
CA ARG A 19 -18.26 1.65 -12.35
C ARG A 19 -19.43 1.78 -13.34
N TRP A 20 -20.65 1.96 -12.85
CA TRP A 20 -21.87 2.07 -13.66
C TRP A 20 -22.35 3.51 -13.82
N LEU A 21 -22.72 4.18 -12.72
CA LEU A 21 -23.37 5.49 -12.77
C LEU A 21 -22.40 6.64 -13.03
N LEU A 22 -21.17 6.53 -12.53
CA LEU A 22 -20.15 7.59 -12.62
C LEU A 22 -19.08 7.29 -13.67
N ASN A 23 -19.28 6.27 -14.50
CA ASN A 23 -18.35 5.95 -15.58
C ASN A 23 -18.63 6.85 -16.78
N PRO A 24 -17.70 7.72 -17.21
CA PRO A 24 -17.93 8.66 -18.30
C PRO A 24 -18.23 7.98 -19.63
N VAL A 25 -17.75 6.74 -19.85
CA VAL A 25 -18.05 5.97 -21.07
C VAL A 25 -19.53 5.60 -21.16
N ILE A 26 -20.22 5.48 -20.02
CA ILE A 26 -21.65 5.15 -19.96
C ILE A 26 -22.50 6.40 -19.73
N SER A 27 -22.11 7.25 -18.77
CA SER A 27 -22.90 8.39 -18.33
C SER A 27 -22.96 9.51 -19.36
N VAL A 28 -21.87 9.77 -20.10
CA VAL A 28 -21.85 10.83 -21.14
C VAL A 28 -22.78 10.50 -22.30
N PRO A 29 -22.71 9.32 -22.96
CA PRO A 29 -23.67 8.96 -23.99
C PRO A 29 -25.12 8.94 -23.49
N ALA A 30 -25.35 8.41 -22.28
CA ALA A 30 -26.69 8.37 -21.69
C ALA A 30 -27.26 9.78 -21.46
N ALA A 31 -26.45 10.72 -20.95
CA ALA A 31 -26.84 12.10 -20.78
C ALA A 31 -27.20 12.76 -22.12
N LEU A 32 -26.37 12.55 -23.16
CA LEU A 32 -26.63 13.10 -24.50
C LEU A 32 -27.93 12.57 -25.12
N VAL A 33 -28.21 11.27 -24.98
CA VAL A 33 -29.48 10.68 -25.46
C VAL A 33 -30.68 11.28 -24.74
N LEU A 34 -30.60 11.44 -23.42
CA LEU A 34 -31.68 12.05 -22.62
C LEU A 34 -31.90 13.53 -22.98
N SER A 35 -30.82 14.27 -23.29
CA SER A 35 -30.93 15.63 -23.83
C SER A 35 -31.66 15.66 -25.18
N GLY A 36 -31.34 14.73 -26.08
CA GLY A 36 -31.96 14.63 -27.41
C GLY A 36 -33.45 14.27 -27.36
N LEU A 37 -33.83 13.33 -26.49
CA LEU A 37 -35.23 12.95 -26.26
C LEU A 37 -36.08 14.09 -25.67
N GLY A 38 -35.45 14.99 -24.90
CA GLY A 38 -36.10 16.20 -24.40
C GLY A 38 -36.49 17.18 -25.51
N TRP A 39 -35.79 17.16 -26.65
CA TRP A 39 -36.05 18.01 -27.81
C TRP A 39 -37.20 17.49 -28.68
N THR A 40 -37.38 16.17 -28.75
CA THR A 40 -38.37 15.52 -29.62
C THR A 40 -39.75 15.31 -28.98
N ASN A 41 -39.90 15.57 -27.68
CA ASN A 41 -41.13 15.28 -26.92
C ASN A 41 -42.03 16.53 -26.78
N PRO A 42 -43.36 16.43 -27.01
CA PRO A 42 -44.29 17.56 -26.91
C PRO A 42 -44.52 18.05 -25.46
N LYS A 43 -44.17 17.25 -24.45
CA LYS A 43 -44.01 17.68 -23.06
C LYS A 43 -42.52 17.61 -22.73
N PRO A 44 -41.76 18.71 -22.84
CA PRO A 44 -40.32 18.66 -22.64
C PRO A 44 -40.02 18.16 -21.23
N ILE A 45 -39.15 17.16 -21.12
CA ILE A 45 -38.55 16.80 -19.84
C ILE A 45 -37.83 18.07 -19.37
N THR A 46 -38.30 18.66 -18.27
CA THR A 46 -37.73 19.92 -17.80
C THR A 46 -36.25 19.71 -17.45
N VAL A 47 -35.41 20.70 -17.76
CA VAL A 47 -33.97 20.67 -17.44
C VAL A 47 -33.72 20.33 -15.95
N LYS A 48 -34.65 20.73 -15.06
CA LYS A 48 -34.64 20.38 -13.63
C LYS A 48 -34.70 18.87 -13.36
N ALA A 49 -35.44 18.11 -14.16
CA ALA A 49 -35.54 16.65 -14.03
C ALA A 49 -34.27 15.92 -14.50
N LEU A 50 -33.51 16.53 -15.43
CA LEU A 50 -32.24 15.98 -15.94
C LEU A 50 -31.00 16.48 -15.18
N ALA A 51 -31.14 17.54 -14.37
CA ALA A 51 -30.08 18.08 -13.52
C ALA A 51 -29.28 17.01 -12.74
N PRO A 52 -29.90 16.02 -12.04
CA PRO A 52 -29.12 15.00 -11.34
C PRO A 52 -28.28 14.11 -12.27
N VAL A 53 -28.77 13.83 -13.49
CA VAL A 53 -28.03 13.04 -14.49
C VAL A 53 -26.82 13.83 -14.99
N TYR A 54 -26.99 15.11 -15.30
CA TYR A 54 -25.87 15.96 -15.71
C TYR A 54 -24.84 16.14 -14.59
N LEU A 55 -25.29 16.34 -13.34
CA LEU A 55 -24.39 16.44 -12.18
C LEU A 55 -23.62 15.14 -11.95
N ALA A 56 -24.27 13.97 -12.02
CA ALA A 56 -23.61 12.68 -11.90
C ALA A 56 -22.61 12.43 -13.04
N THR A 57 -22.97 12.82 -14.27
CA THR A 57 -22.08 12.72 -15.44
C THR A 57 -20.86 13.62 -15.29
N LEU A 58 -21.07 14.89 -14.90
CA LEU A 58 -19.99 15.83 -14.63
C LEU A 58 -19.07 15.32 -13.52
N ALA A 59 -19.63 14.83 -12.42
CA ALA A 59 -18.86 14.23 -11.33
C ALA A 59 -18.05 13.01 -11.82
N GLY A 60 -18.65 12.14 -12.64
CA GLY A 60 -17.97 11.00 -13.23
C GLY A 60 -16.80 11.39 -14.15
N VAL A 61 -17.00 12.39 -15.00
CA VAL A 61 -15.94 12.95 -15.86
C VAL A 61 -14.82 13.55 -15.03
N LEU A 62 -15.13 14.35 -14.02
CA LEU A 62 -14.14 14.97 -13.13
C LEU A 62 -13.34 13.91 -12.36
N LEU A 63 -14.01 12.88 -11.81
CA LEU A 63 -13.35 11.77 -11.12
C LEU A 63 -12.46 10.95 -12.05
N SER A 64 -12.92 10.66 -13.27
CA SER A 64 -12.12 9.92 -14.26
C SER A 64 -10.94 10.74 -14.77
N LEU A 65 -11.10 12.05 -14.95
CA LEU A 65 -10.02 12.95 -15.30
C LEU A 65 -8.98 13.01 -14.17
N ASN A 66 -9.44 13.11 -12.91
CA ASN A 66 -8.54 13.09 -11.76
C ASN A 66 -7.73 11.80 -11.70
N GLU A 67 -8.36 10.63 -11.85
CA GLU A 67 -7.63 9.34 -11.85
C GLU A 67 -6.67 9.20 -13.02
N TYR A 68 -7.05 9.72 -14.19
CA TYR A 68 -6.14 9.78 -15.33
C TYR A 68 -4.92 10.64 -14.98
N LEU A 69 -5.11 11.85 -14.46
CA LEU A 69 -4.03 12.75 -14.06
C LEU A 69 -3.16 12.14 -12.96
N ASP A 70 -3.76 11.60 -11.89
CA ASP A 70 -3.05 10.90 -10.81
C ASP A 70 -2.12 9.83 -11.38
N ARG A 71 -2.66 8.99 -12.28
CA ARG A 71 -1.86 7.96 -12.94
C ARG A 71 -0.74 8.58 -13.76
N GLN A 72 -1.01 9.59 -14.59
CA GLN A 72 0.01 10.20 -15.43
C GLN A 72 1.13 10.86 -14.62
N PHE A 73 0.78 11.57 -13.54
CA PHE A 73 1.75 12.23 -12.66
C PHE A 73 2.57 11.22 -11.84
N ALA A 74 1.94 10.19 -11.27
CA ALA A 74 2.64 9.10 -10.59
C ALA A 74 3.58 8.31 -11.51
N ASN A 75 3.37 8.41 -12.83
CA ASN A 75 4.08 7.65 -13.84
C ASN A 75 4.89 8.50 -14.82
N ASN A 76 5.15 9.76 -14.47
CA ASN A 76 5.99 10.66 -15.24
C ASN A 76 5.56 10.84 -16.71
N TRP A 77 4.29 10.57 -17.04
CA TRP A 77 3.77 10.54 -18.40
C TRP A 77 4.45 9.53 -19.34
N VAL A 78 5.15 8.55 -18.78
CA VAL A 78 5.85 7.49 -19.51
C VAL A 78 5.23 6.14 -19.17
N SER A 79 5.13 5.25 -20.16
CA SER A 79 4.76 3.84 -19.97
C SER A 79 6.01 2.97 -20.14
N ASP A 80 6.10 1.88 -19.37
CA ASP A 80 7.15 0.88 -19.55
C ASP A 80 6.53 -0.42 -20.10
N LYS A 81 6.94 -0.80 -21.31
CA LYS A 81 6.48 -2.03 -21.99
C LYS A 81 7.49 -3.17 -21.88
N THR A 82 8.59 -2.96 -21.16
CA THR A 82 9.72 -3.89 -21.09
C THR A 82 9.58 -4.97 -20.01
N TRP A 83 8.51 -4.91 -19.20
CA TRP A 83 8.22 -5.89 -18.16
C TRP A 83 8.14 -7.32 -18.68
N ASN A 84 8.98 -8.20 -18.13
CA ASN A 84 8.96 -9.63 -18.41
C ASN A 84 9.05 -10.40 -17.10
N TRP A 85 7.89 -10.83 -16.59
CA TRP A 85 7.75 -11.54 -15.30
C TRP A 85 8.57 -12.84 -15.17
N ASN A 86 9.09 -13.40 -16.25
CA ASN A 86 10.01 -14.55 -16.19
C ASN A 86 11.46 -14.15 -15.87
N GLU A 87 11.81 -12.89 -16.10
CA GLU A 87 13.13 -12.30 -15.86
C GLU A 87 13.15 -11.43 -14.59
N GLU A 88 11.99 -10.92 -14.16
CA GLU A 88 11.89 -10.10 -12.96
C GLU A 88 12.33 -10.84 -11.69
N ILE A 89 12.98 -10.08 -10.79
CA ILE A 89 13.38 -10.54 -9.46
C ILE A 89 12.64 -9.68 -8.44
N VAL A 90 11.80 -10.32 -7.64
CA VAL A 90 10.92 -9.65 -6.67
C VAL A 90 11.44 -9.89 -5.26
N LEU A 91 11.94 -8.84 -4.61
CA LEU A 91 12.33 -8.87 -3.21
C LEU A 91 11.15 -8.46 -2.31
N VAL A 92 10.81 -9.29 -1.33
CA VAL A 92 9.75 -9.02 -0.36
C VAL A 92 10.32 -9.09 1.06
N THR A 93 10.32 -7.95 1.75
CA THR A 93 10.65 -7.94 3.18
C THR A 93 9.43 -8.33 4.02
N GLY A 94 9.64 -9.09 5.10
CA GLY A 94 8.53 -9.59 5.91
C GLY A 94 7.68 -10.63 5.17
N GLY A 95 8.28 -11.36 4.22
CA GLY A 95 7.61 -12.30 3.31
C GLY A 95 7.28 -13.66 3.94
N SER A 96 7.72 -13.94 5.18
CA SER A 96 7.48 -15.23 5.81
C SER A 96 6.06 -15.42 6.30
N THR A 97 5.31 -14.34 6.52
CA THR A 97 3.95 -14.38 7.11
C THR A 97 3.10 -13.20 6.66
N GLY A 98 1.81 -13.19 7.04
CA GLY A 98 0.93 -12.02 6.89
C GLY A 98 0.88 -11.50 5.45
N ILE A 99 0.93 -10.17 5.30
CA ILE A 99 0.79 -9.50 3.99
C ILE A 99 1.90 -9.94 3.04
N GLY A 100 3.15 -10.03 3.52
CA GLY A 100 4.28 -10.42 2.69
C GLY A 100 4.15 -11.86 2.17
N ALA A 101 3.70 -12.79 3.01
CA ALA A 101 3.41 -14.16 2.57
C ALA A 101 2.29 -14.19 1.52
N SER A 102 1.22 -13.40 1.70
CA SER A 102 0.14 -13.31 0.72
C SER A 102 0.63 -12.74 -0.60
N ILE A 103 1.42 -11.66 -0.59
CA ILE A 103 2.07 -11.10 -1.79
C ILE A 103 2.85 -12.19 -2.52
N CYS A 104 3.72 -12.92 -1.81
CA CYS A 104 4.53 -13.98 -2.43
C CYS A 104 3.67 -15.08 -3.06
N LYS A 105 2.66 -15.57 -2.34
CA LYS A 105 1.74 -16.61 -2.86
C LYS A 105 0.99 -16.13 -4.09
N GLN A 106 0.54 -14.88 -4.11
CA GLN A 106 -0.20 -14.31 -5.24
C GLN A 106 0.69 -14.03 -6.45
N LEU A 107 1.94 -13.62 -6.25
CA LEU A 107 2.94 -13.53 -7.32
C LEU A 107 3.15 -14.89 -8.00
N LEU A 108 3.32 -15.95 -7.20
CA LEU A 108 3.49 -17.33 -7.71
C LEU A 108 2.23 -17.85 -8.40
N ALA A 109 1.05 -17.55 -7.85
CA ALA A 109 -0.23 -17.93 -8.46
C ALA A 109 -0.43 -17.29 -9.85
N ARG A 110 0.05 -16.06 -10.06
CA ARG A 110 -0.01 -15.38 -11.36
C ARG A 110 1.06 -15.87 -12.33
N ASN A 111 2.29 -16.04 -11.85
CA ASN A 111 3.37 -16.58 -12.66
C ASN A 111 4.36 -17.39 -11.79
N PRO A 112 4.31 -18.73 -11.85
CA PRO A 112 5.18 -19.62 -11.08
C PRO A 112 6.67 -19.45 -11.38
N ARG A 113 7.03 -18.86 -12.53
CA ARG A 113 8.41 -18.62 -12.94
C ARG A 113 9.02 -17.34 -12.34
N THR A 114 8.19 -16.50 -11.71
CA THR A 114 8.66 -15.30 -11.02
C THR A 114 9.70 -15.68 -9.96
N ARG A 115 10.84 -15.00 -9.96
CA ARG A 115 11.88 -15.23 -8.97
C ARG A 115 11.65 -14.36 -7.75
N ILE A 116 11.41 -14.99 -6.61
CA ILE A 116 11.05 -14.31 -5.37
C ILE A 116 12.18 -14.45 -4.36
N VAL A 117 12.56 -13.33 -3.76
CA VAL A 117 13.53 -13.24 -2.67
C VAL A 117 12.79 -12.78 -1.42
N VAL A 118 12.68 -13.63 -0.42
CA VAL A 118 12.12 -13.27 0.88
C VAL A 118 13.24 -12.90 1.84
N VAL A 119 13.13 -11.71 2.44
CA VAL A 119 14.00 -11.28 3.54
C VAL A 119 13.14 -11.10 4.79
N ASP A 120 13.37 -11.89 5.81
CA ASP A 120 12.57 -11.84 7.03
C ASP A 120 13.41 -12.27 8.24
N TYR A 121 13.02 -11.82 9.43
CA TYR A 121 13.59 -12.33 10.67
C TYR A 121 13.04 -13.72 11.01
N ALA A 122 11.74 -13.93 10.75
CA ALA A 122 11.04 -15.16 11.05
C ALA A 122 11.24 -16.21 9.95
N PRO A 123 11.34 -17.51 10.29
CA PRO A 123 11.39 -18.58 9.29
C PRO A 123 10.14 -18.57 8.41
N LEU A 124 10.30 -18.99 7.14
CA LEU A 124 9.18 -19.13 6.21
C LEU A 124 8.10 -20.05 6.80
N SER A 125 6.89 -19.52 6.97
CA SER A 125 5.76 -20.28 7.51
C SER A 125 4.91 -20.97 6.42
N TRP A 126 5.33 -20.90 5.17
CA TRP A 126 4.61 -21.42 4.02
C TRP A 126 5.60 -21.96 2.99
N LYS A 127 5.12 -22.85 2.13
CA LYS A 127 5.89 -23.41 1.02
C LYS A 127 5.14 -23.15 -0.28
N PRO A 128 5.84 -22.98 -1.41
CA PRO A 128 5.20 -22.99 -2.73
C PRO A 128 4.47 -24.32 -2.94
N GLU A 129 3.26 -24.27 -3.49
CA GLU A 129 2.46 -25.47 -3.80
C GLU A 129 2.95 -26.16 -5.09
N GLN A 130 3.71 -25.45 -5.92
CA GLN A 130 4.18 -25.90 -7.23
C GLN A 130 5.67 -26.21 -7.19
N GLU A 131 6.08 -27.28 -7.88
CA GLU A 131 7.49 -27.60 -8.08
C GLU A 131 8.16 -26.63 -9.08
N GLY A 132 9.48 -26.45 -8.97
CA GLY A 132 10.25 -25.59 -9.87
C GLY A 132 10.16 -24.07 -9.59
N VAL A 133 9.50 -23.68 -8.50
CA VAL A 133 9.42 -22.28 -8.06
C VAL A 133 10.80 -21.75 -7.65
N ARG A 134 11.15 -20.57 -8.16
CA ARG A 134 12.41 -19.87 -7.84
C ARG A 134 12.22 -18.97 -6.61
N LEU A 135 12.21 -19.58 -5.42
CA LEU A 135 12.10 -18.89 -4.13
C LEU A 135 13.43 -18.98 -3.35
N SER A 136 14.01 -17.84 -3.02
CA SER A 136 15.18 -17.73 -2.14
C SER A 136 14.76 -17.06 -0.83
N TYR A 137 15.25 -17.58 0.30
CA TYR A 137 14.97 -17.02 1.63
C TYR A 137 16.26 -16.63 2.34
N TYR A 138 16.27 -15.42 2.89
CA TYR A 138 17.37 -14.88 3.69
C TYR A 138 16.84 -14.46 5.06
N GLN A 139 17.31 -15.14 6.09
CA GLN A 139 17.03 -14.72 7.46
C GLN A 139 17.86 -13.48 7.80
N CYS A 140 17.20 -12.36 8.11
CA CYS A 140 17.87 -11.10 8.42
C CYS A 140 17.07 -10.28 9.42
N ASP A 141 17.74 -9.81 10.48
CA ASP A 141 17.23 -8.73 11.33
C ASP A 141 17.43 -7.39 10.62
N LEU A 142 16.33 -6.83 10.11
CA LEU A 142 16.35 -5.55 9.40
C LEU A 142 16.68 -4.34 10.30
N SER A 143 16.65 -4.50 11.63
CA SER A 143 17.11 -3.47 12.55
C SER A 143 18.64 -3.35 12.62
N LYS A 144 19.39 -4.27 12.00
CA LYS A 144 20.86 -4.29 12.00
C LYS A 144 21.40 -3.96 10.61
N ALA A 145 21.98 -2.77 10.47
CA ALA A 145 22.49 -2.27 9.19
C ALA A 145 23.55 -3.18 8.54
N ASP A 146 24.46 -3.76 9.32
CA ASP A 146 25.50 -4.67 8.80
C ASP A 146 24.92 -6.01 8.32
N ALA A 147 23.92 -6.54 9.04
CA ALA A 147 23.21 -7.76 8.62
C ALA A 147 22.42 -7.50 7.33
N LEU A 148 21.79 -6.33 7.21
CA LEU A 148 21.08 -5.90 6.00
C LEU A 148 22.03 -5.77 4.82
N ARG A 149 23.18 -5.09 4.98
CA ARG A 149 24.19 -4.93 3.92
C ARG A 149 24.70 -6.29 3.43
N SER A 150 25.16 -7.14 4.34
CA SER A 150 25.68 -8.47 3.99
C SER A 150 24.61 -9.34 3.32
N THR A 151 23.36 -9.27 3.76
CA THR A 151 22.24 -9.95 3.09
C THR A 151 22.00 -9.41 1.68
N CYS A 152 22.04 -8.10 1.47
CA CYS A 152 21.89 -7.51 0.14
C CYS A 152 23.03 -7.89 -0.80
N GLU A 153 24.27 -7.94 -0.31
CA GLU A 153 25.44 -8.42 -1.08
C GLU A 153 25.26 -9.88 -1.52
N ARG A 154 24.80 -10.74 -0.61
CA ARG A 154 24.48 -12.14 -0.94
C ARG A 154 23.37 -12.26 -1.97
N ILE A 155 22.30 -11.49 -1.85
CA ILE A 155 21.21 -11.49 -2.84
C ILE A 155 21.73 -11.10 -4.23
N LYS A 156 22.55 -10.04 -4.31
CA LYS A 156 23.17 -9.58 -5.57
C LYS A 156 24.02 -10.68 -6.21
N ALA A 157 24.81 -11.41 -5.39
CA ALA A 157 25.71 -12.46 -5.86
C ALA A 157 24.99 -13.77 -6.24
N GLU A 158 24.05 -14.22 -5.42
CA GLU A 158 23.40 -15.53 -5.54
C GLU A 158 22.18 -15.50 -6.48
N VAL A 159 21.45 -14.39 -6.53
CA VAL A 159 20.17 -14.27 -7.26
C VAL A 159 20.23 -13.24 -8.37
N GLY A 160 20.88 -12.10 -8.12
CA GLY A 160 20.95 -10.94 -9.00
C GLY A 160 20.32 -9.69 -8.40
N HIS A 161 20.10 -8.67 -9.23
CA HIS A 161 19.53 -7.39 -8.80
C HIS A 161 17.99 -7.43 -8.85
N PRO A 162 17.29 -7.25 -7.72
CA PRO A 162 15.84 -7.10 -7.70
C PRO A 162 15.38 -5.95 -8.59
N THR A 163 14.39 -6.22 -9.43
CA THR A 163 13.68 -5.23 -10.25
C THR A 163 12.42 -4.75 -9.55
N VAL A 164 11.88 -5.55 -8.63
CA VAL A 164 10.75 -5.18 -7.79
C VAL A 164 11.13 -5.33 -6.32
N VAL A 165 10.82 -4.32 -5.51
CA VAL A 165 11.08 -4.35 -4.06
C VAL A 165 9.82 -3.99 -3.29
N PHE A 166 9.32 -4.94 -2.49
CA PHE A 166 8.28 -4.71 -1.50
C PHE A 166 8.90 -4.46 -0.12
N ASN A 167 8.96 -3.19 0.27
CA ASN A 167 9.26 -2.76 1.63
C ASN A 167 8.02 -2.96 2.51
N ASN A 168 7.83 -4.20 2.95
CA ASN A 168 6.63 -4.65 3.67
C ASN A 168 6.89 -4.99 5.14
N ALA A 169 8.12 -5.37 5.51
CA ALA A 169 8.45 -5.66 6.90
C ALA A 169 8.06 -4.49 7.82
N GLY A 170 7.53 -4.83 8.99
CA GLY A 170 7.06 -3.84 9.94
C GLY A 170 7.00 -4.39 11.36
N LEU A 171 7.30 -3.51 12.31
CA LEU A 171 7.27 -3.76 13.74
C LEU A 171 6.38 -2.73 14.42
N VAL A 172 5.50 -3.16 15.31
CA VAL A 172 4.72 -2.31 16.23
C VAL A 172 4.83 -2.89 17.63
N ARG A 173 4.85 -2.01 18.64
CA ARG A 173 5.04 -2.40 20.05
C ARG A 173 3.77 -2.30 20.88
N GLY A 174 3.02 -1.21 20.72
CA GLY A 174 1.80 -0.98 21.51
C GLY A 174 2.06 -0.37 22.88
N ALA A 175 2.99 0.57 23.00
CA ALA A 175 3.31 1.28 24.23
C ALA A 175 3.32 2.80 24.01
N THR A 176 3.10 3.59 25.07
CA THR A 176 3.33 5.03 24.97
C THR A 176 4.82 5.34 24.78
N ILE A 177 5.15 6.52 24.26
CA ILE A 177 6.55 6.99 24.15
C ILE A 177 7.22 7.04 25.53
N MET A 178 6.46 7.32 26.59
CA MET A 178 6.97 7.41 27.95
C MET A 178 7.30 6.02 28.54
N GLU A 179 6.54 4.99 28.19
CA GLU A 179 6.70 3.64 28.74
C GLU A 179 7.57 2.73 27.87
N GLY A 180 7.65 2.99 26.57
CA GLY A 180 8.48 2.23 25.64
C GLY A 180 9.97 2.41 25.96
N SER A 181 10.75 1.33 25.88
CA SER A 181 12.21 1.43 26.08
C SER A 181 12.89 2.15 24.91
N TYR A 182 14.10 2.67 25.14
CA TYR A 182 14.93 3.21 24.06
C TYR A 182 15.16 2.19 22.94
N GLY A 183 15.36 0.91 23.30
CA GLY A 183 15.52 -0.18 22.34
C GLY A 183 14.27 -0.43 21.51
N ASP A 184 13.07 -0.29 22.09
CA ASP A 184 11.80 -0.44 21.36
C ASP A 184 11.66 0.63 20.28
N VAL A 185 11.87 1.89 20.65
CA VAL A 185 11.79 3.03 19.71
C VAL A 185 12.83 2.87 18.60
N GLU A 186 14.07 2.51 18.96
CA GLU A 186 15.14 2.30 18.00
C GLU A 186 14.82 1.13 17.04
N ALA A 187 14.31 0.01 17.55
CA ALA A 187 13.92 -1.13 16.73
C ALA A 187 12.77 -0.79 15.76
N THR A 188 11.75 -0.06 16.22
CA THR A 188 10.63 0.40 15.38
C THR A 188 11.13 1.31 14.26
N VAL A 189 11.93 2.34 14.59
CA VAL A 189 12.48 3.30 13.61
C VAL A 189 13.40 2.59 12.62
N ARG A 190 14.31 1.74 13.10
CA ARG A 190 15.25 1.05 12.23
C ARG A 190 14.55 0.09 11.28
N THR A 191 13.58 -0.69 11.76
CA THR A 191 12.88 -1.68 10.93
C THR A 191 11.92 -1.03 9.94
N ASN A 192 11.13 -0.04 10.38
CA ASN A 192 10.02 0.48 9.57
C ASN A 192 10.42 1.62 8.63
N LEU A 193 11.53 2.31 8.89
CA LEU A 193 11.95 3.49 8.15
C LEU A 193 13.37 3.37 7.60
N ILE A 194 14.36 3.11 8.46
CA ILE A 194 15.76 3.06 8.04
C ILE A 194 16.02 1.86 7.12
N ALA A 195 15.49 0.68 7.43
CA ALA A 195 15.69 -0.50 6.60
C ALA A 195 15.15 -0.32 5.17
N PRO A 196 13.92 0.19 4.93
CA PRO A 196 13.49 0.58 3.58
C PRO A 196 14.45 1.53 2.86
N MET A 197 14.97 2.57 3.54
CA MET A 197 15.94 3.49 2.95
C MET A 197 17.25 2.79 2.56
N LEU A 198 17.76 1.90 3.42
CA LEU A 198 18.98 1.15 3.16
C LEU A 198 18.79 0.11 2.04
N ILE A 199 17.65 -0.57 1.99
CA ILE A 199 17.32 -1.49 0.89
C ILE A 199 17.25 -0.74 -0.44
N ILE A 200 16.60 0.44 -0.46
CA ILE A 200 16.58 1.31 -1.63
C ILE A 200 18.02 1.69 -2.00
N LYS A 201 18.85 2.12 -1.04
CA LYS A 201 20.27 2.46 -1.29
C LYS A 201 21.04 1.31 -1.96
N GLU A 202 20.76 0.06 -1.61
CA GLU A 202 21.45 -1.12 -2.15
C GLU A 202 20.99 -1.52 -3.56
N PHE A 203 19.70 -1.38 -3.89
CA PHE A 203 19.14 -1.91 -5.14
C PHE A 203 18.73 -0.85 -6.17
N LEU A 204 18.45 0.38 -5.74
CA LEU A 204 18.08 1.49 -6.62
C LEU A 204 19.12 1.81 -7.70
N PRO A 205 20.44 1.76 -7.45
CA PRO A 205 21.42 2.13 -8.48
C PRO A 205 21.29 1.33 -9.78
N GLU A 206 21.01 0.02 -9.69
CA GLU A 206 20.82 -0.82 -10.88
C GLU A 206 19.46 -0.56 -11.55
N MET A 207 18.40 -0.29 -10.78
CA MET A 207 17.10 0.11 -11.33
C MET A 207 17.21 1.42 -12.11
N VAL A 208 17.94 2.41 -11.58
CA VAL A 208 18.21 3.70 -12.23
C VAL A 208 19.03 3.51 -13.49
N LYS A 209 20.10 2.70 -13.43
CA LYS A 209 20.96 2.41 -14.59
C LYS A 209 20.18 1.78 -15.74
N ARG A 210 19.23 0.90 -15.44
CA ARG A 210 18.35 0.26 -16.44
C ARG A 210 17.13 1.10 -16.80
N ASP A 211 16.86 2.16 -16.02
CA ASP A 211 15.60 2.90 -16.02
C ASP A 211 14.41 1.93 -16.04
N HIS A 212 14.43 0.99 -15.09
CA HIS A 212 13.45 -0.08 -14.96
C HIS A 212 13.43 -0.59 -13.52
N GLY A 213 12.24 -0.64 -12.94
CA GLY A 213 12.01 -1.24 -11.63
C GLY A 213 10.77 -0.69 -10.95
N HIS A 214 10.37 -1.30 -9.83
CA HIS A 214 9.20 -0.87 -9.05
C HIS A 214 9.43 -1.09 -7.56
N ILE A 215 9.38 0.00 -6.79
CA ILE A 215 9.49 -0.05 -5.33
C ILE A 215 8.11 0.19 -4.71
N LEU A 216 7.70 -0.69 -3.80
CA LEU A 216 6.41 -0.66 -3.13
C LEU A 216 6.61 -0.56 -1.63
N HIS A 217 5.86 0.35 -1.00
CA HIS A 217 5.90 0.56 0.44
C HIS A 217 4.57 0.15 1.08
N THR A 218 4.64 -0.64 2.16
CA THR A 218 3.49 -0.89 3.04
C THR A 218 3.39 0.21 4.09
N GLY A 219 2.60 1.23 3.78
CA GLY A 219 2.20 2.32 4.68
C GLY A 219 1.06 1.93 5.63
N SER A 220 0.47 2.93 6.29
CA SER A 220 -0.62 2.73 7.25
C SER A 220 -1.39 4.03 7.44
N LEU A 221 -2.72 3.99 7.60
CA LEU A 221 -3.53 5.17 7.89
C LEU A 221 -3.11 5.90 9.19
N SER A 222 -2.35 5.22 10.06
CA SER A 222 -1.76 5.84 11.26
C SER A 222 -0.86 7.05 10.98
N TYR A 223 -0.34 7.23 9.75
CA TYR A 223 0.38 8.47 9.40
C TYR A 223 -0.52 9.72 9.46
N LEU A 224 -1.84 9.53 9.30
CA LEU A 224 -2.85 10.59 9.30
C LEU A 224 -3.59 10.65 10.63
N THR A 225 -4.13 9.51 11.07
CA THR A 225 -4.95 9.38 12.27
C THR A 225 -4.37 8.31 13.19
N PRO A 226 -3.26 8.60 13.90
CA PRO A 226 -2.64 7.62 14.78
C PRO A 226 -3.49 7.36 16.02
N PRO A 227 -3.82 6.09 16.32
CA PRO A 227 -4.27 5.68 17.64
C PRO A 227 -3.20 5.98 18.72
N ALA A 228 -3.65 6.15 19.96
CA ALA A 228 -2.74 6.13 21.10
C ALA A 228 -1.98 4.80 21.17
N LEU A 229 -0.80 4.80 21.83
CA LEU A 229 0.08 3.64 22.03
C LEU A 229 0.89 3.15 20.82
N ILE A 230 0.79 3.81 19.66
CA ILE A 230 1.60 3.48 18.48
C ILE A 230 2.27 4.71 17.86
N THR A 231 2.61 5.70 18.69
CA THR A 231 3.17 6.99 18.23
C THR A 231 4.49 6.83 17.49
N ASP A 232 5.39 5.96 17.97
CA ASP A 232 6.67 5.63 17.32
C ASP A 232 6.43 5.01 15.93
N TYR A 233 5.54 4.02 15.86
CA TYR A 233 5.13 3.38 14.61
C TYR A 233 4.52 4.40 13.64
N ALA A 234 3.57 5.22 14.09
CA ALA A 234 2.93 6.23 13.26
C ALA A 234 3.95 7.24 12.70
N ALA A 235 4.92 7.67 13.51
CA ALA A 235 6.02 8.52 13.06
C ALA A 235 6.83 7.85 11.94
N THR A 236 7.13 6.55 12.06
CA THR A 236 7.83 5.82 10.97
C THR A 236 6.99 5.72 9.70
N LYS A 237 5.67 5.55 9.79
CA LYS A 237 4.79 5.48 8.63
C LYS A 237 4.59 6.84 7.95
N ALA A 238 4.62 7.94 8.71
CA ALA A 238 4.72 9.28 8.16
C ALA A 238 6.08 9.53 7.47
N GLY A 239 7.18 9.08 8.08
CA GLY A 239 8.51 9.15 7.46
C GLY A 239 8.59 8.33 6.15
N LEU A 240 7.92 7.18 6.09
CA LEU A 240 7.87 6.34 4.90
C LEU A 240 7.09 7.00 3.74
N LEU A 241 6.04 7.77 4.06
CA LEU A 241 5.34 8.61 3.08
C LEU A 241 6.27 9.69 2.51
N ALA A 242 6.97 10.41 3.37
CA ALA A 242 7.92 11.43 2.94
C ALA A 242 9.07 10.83 2.10
N LEU A 243 9.57 9.65 2.46
CA LEU A 243 10.54 8.90 1.66
C LEU A 243 9.99 8.59 0.26
N HIS A 244 8.75 8.11 0.17
CA HIS A 244 8.12 7.78 -1.10
C HIS A 244 7.99 9.01 -2.01
N GLU A 245 7.45 10.11 -1.48
CA GLU A 245 7.25 11.36 -2.22
C GLU A 245 8.59 12.00 -2.65
N GLY A 246 9.57 12.03 -1.75
CA GLY A 246 10.91 12.53 -2.05
C GLY A 246 11.60 11.70 -3.14
N LEU A 247 11.55 10.37 -3.04
CA LEU A 247 12.19 9.47 -4.00
C LEU A 247 11.55 9.56 -5.39
N GLN A 248 10.25 9.83 -5.50
CA GLN A 248 9.60 10.10 -6.80
C GLN A 248 10.27 11.27 -7.53
N LEU A 249 10.57 12.36 -6.79
CA LEU A 249 11.20 13.54 -7.34
C LEU A 249 12.68 13.28 -7.67
N GLU A 250 13.42 12.56 -6.82
CA GLU A 250 14.80 12.18 -7.09
C GLU A 250 14.92 11.33 -8.36
N LEU A 251 14.07 10.31 -8.52
CA LEU A 251 14.03 9.44 -9.70
C LEU A 251 13.83 10.24 -10.99
N LYS A 252 12.85 11.13 -11.01
CA LYS A 252 12.52 11.93 -12.20
C LYS A 252 13.54 13.02 -12.48
N HIS A 253 13.89 13.82 -11.47
CA HIS A 253 14.61 15.08 -11.67
C HIS A 253 16.11 14.96 -11.49
N VAL A 254 16.58 14.10 -10.57
CA VAL A 254 18.01 13.92 -10.28
C VAL A 254 18.57 12.78 -11.13
N HIS A 255 17.97 11.60 -11.03
CA HIS A 255 18.49 10.38 -11.67
C HIS A 255 18.06 10.20 -13.13
N LYS A 256 17.08 10.98 -13.60
CA LYS A 256 16.52 10.89 -14.96
C LYS A 256 16.05 9.47 -15.32
N ALA A 257 15.48 8.76 -14.35
CA ALA A 257 14.96 7.41 -14.49
C ALA A 257 13.42 7.40 -14.33
N PRO A 258 12.65 7.98 -15.28
CA PRO A 258 11.22 8.15 -15.15
C PRO A 258 10.42 6.84 -15.20
N ARG A 259 11.01 5.72 -15.63
CA ARG A 259 10.36 4.41 -15.70
C ARG A 259 10.52 3.58 -14.43
N VAL A 260 11.39 3.98 -13.50
CA VAL A 260 11.42 3.38 -12.16
C VAL A 260 10.18 3.86 -11.38
N ARG A 261 9.32 2.91 -11.01
CA ARG A 261 8.00 3.16 -10.43
C ARG A 261 8.03 3.10 -8.91
N LEU A 262 7.10 3.84 -8.31
CA LEU A 262 6.86 3.81 -6.88
C LEU A 262 5.37 3.58 -6.62
N SER A 263 5.05 2.66 -5.72
CA SER A 263 3.69 2.49 -5.20
C SER A 263 3.67 2.54 -3.68
N LEU A 264 2.57 3.03 -3.12
CA LEU A 264 2.38 3.16 -1.68
C LEU A 264 1.02 2.60 -1.28
N GLY A 265 1.02 1.56 -0.46
CA GLY A 265 -0.20 1.02 0.14
C GLY A 265 -0.51 1.69 1.47
N ILE A 266 -1.63 2.41 1.57
CA ILE A 266 -2.13 3.02 2.80
C ILE A 266 -3.32 2.19 3.28
N PHE A 267 -3.07 1.41 4.33
CA PHE A 267 -4.03 0.44 4.83
C PHE A 267 -4.54 0.78 6.23
N CYS A 268 -5.80 0.45 6.48
CA CYS A 268 -6.38 0.37 7.82
C CYS A 268 -5.94 -0.91 8.56
N PHE A 269 -6.57 -1.19 9.70
CA PHE A 269 -6.33 -2.40 10.47
C PHE A 269 -6.53 -3.65 9.60
N ILE A 270 -5.52 -4.52 9.59
CA ILE A 270 -5.50 -5.76 8.83
C ILE A 270 -5.59 -6.89 9.84
N ARG A 271 -6.43 -7.90 9.57
CA ARG A 271 -6.50 -9.12 10.37
C ARG A 271 -5.18 -9.86 10.27
N THR A 272 -4.28 -9.59 11.19
CA THR A 272 -2.96 -10.21 11.25
C THR A 272 -2.70 -10.62 12.69
N PRO A 273 -1.77 -11.56 12.95
CA PRO A 273 -1.36 -11.89 14.32
C PRO A 273 -0.83 -10.69 15.12
N LEU A 274 -0.50 -9.57 14.45
CA LEU A 274 0.05 -8.35 15.03
C LEU A 274 -1.01 -7.40 15.62
N VAL A 275 -2.28 -7.57 15.23
CA VAL A 275 -3.40 -6.71 15.68
C VAL A 275 -4.57 -7.58 16.10
N SER A 276 -4.98 -7.49 17.36
CA SER A 276 -6.22 -8.10 17.86
C SER A 276 -7.12 -7.05 18.50
N GLY A 277 -8.44 -7.27 18.47
CA GLY A 277 -9.42 -6.34 19.04
C GLY A 277 -10.45 -5.88 18.03
N HIS A 278 -11.24 -4.87 18.42
CA HIS A 278 -12.34 -4.34 17.63
C HIS A 278 -12.33 -2.82 17.65
N THR A 279 -12.74 -2.22 16.55
CA THR A 279 -13.00 -0.78 16.44
C THR A 279 -14.43 -0.49 16.87
N ASN A 280 -14.68 0.65 17.52
CA ASN A 280 -16.04 1.14 17.78
C ASN A 280 -16.71 1.77 16.53
N VAL A 281 -16.04 1.72 15.37
CA VAL A 281 -16.55 2.19 14.08
C VAL A 281 -17.26 1.02 13.38
N PRO A 282 -18.40 1.25 12.70
CA PRO A 282 -19.08 0.20 11.95
C PRO A 282 -18.16 -0.45 10.90
N ASN A 283 -18.19 -1.78 10.80
CA ASN A 283 -17.45 -2.56 9.79
C ASN A 283 -17.75 -2.09 8.35
N PHE A 284 -18.91 -1.49 8.13
CA PHE A 284 -19.27 -0.90 6.84
C PHE A 284 -18.31 0.23 6.42
N LEU A 285 -17.85 1.07 7.34
CA LEU A 285 -16.98 2.21 7.05
C LEU A 285 -15.49 1.89 7.22
N LEU A 286 -15.15 1.15 8.28
CA LEU A 286 -13.77 0.83 8.64
C LEU A 286 -13.61 -0.68 8.90
N PRO A 287 -13.69 -1.51 7.85
CA PRO A 287 -13.54 -2.96 8.00
C PRO A 287 -12.11 -3.34 8.39
N PHE A 288 -12.00 -4.41 9.17
CA PHE A 288 -10.72 -5.11 9.31
C PHE A 288 -10.43 -5.87 8.02
N LEU A 289 -9.39 -5.44 7.30
CA LEU A 289 -9.05 -5.97 5.99
C LEU A 289 -8.50 -7.40 6.09
N HIS A 290 -8.85 -8.24 5.11
CA HIS A 290 -8.21 -9.54 4.97
C HIS A 290 -6.80 -9.37 4.40
N VAL A 291 -5.86 -10.20 4.88
CA VAL A 291 -4.47 -10.18 4.40
C VAL A 291 -4.40 -10.36 2.89
N ASP A 292 -5.19 -11.28 2.35
CA ASP A 292 -5.21 -11.56 0.91
C ASP A 292 -5.77 -10.41 0.08
N THR A 293 -6.74 -9.65 0.59
CA THR A 293 -7.25 -8.46 -0.10
C THR A 293 -6.15 -7.40 -0.26
N VAL A 294 -5.33 -7.21 0.79
CA VAL A 294 -4.20 -6.27 0.75
C VAL A 294 -3.09 -6.80 -0.15
N GLY A 295 -2.74 -8.08 -0.03
CA GLY A 295 -1.76 -8.72 -0.91
C GLY A 295 -2.15 -8.65 -2.39
N GLU A 296 -3.43 -8.82 -2.68
CA GLU A 296 -3.99 -8.80 -4.05
C GLU A 296 -3.91 -7.42 -4.64
N ALA A 297 -4.32 -6.39 -3.90
CA ALA A 297 -4.19 -5.01 -4.34
C ALA A 297 -2.73 -4.59 -4.59
N MET A 298 -1.80 -5.04 -3.74
CA MET A 298 -0.36 -4.76 -3.91
C MET A 298 0.22 -5.46 -5.15
N VAL A 299 -0.17 -6.72 -5.40
CA VAL A 299 0.25 -7.46 -6.60
C VAL A 299 -0.42 -6.91 -7.86
N ASP A 300 -1.68 -6.50 -7.81
CA ASP A 300 -2.36 -5.82 -8.91
C ASP A 300 -1.67 -4.52 -9.29
N ALA A 301 -1.27 -3.72 -8.31
CA ALA A 301 -0.55 -2.48 -8.57
C ALA A 301 0.78 -2.74 -9.28
N VAL A 302 1.55 -3.75 -8.87
CA VAL A 302 2.82 -4.07 -9.53
C VAL A 302 2.62 -4.64 -10.94
N TYR A 303 1.63 -5.53 -11.13
CA TYR A 303 1.31 -6.11 -12.44
C TYR A 303 0.73 -5.10 -13.43
N SER A 304 0.17 -4.00 -12.93
CA SER A 304 -0.28 -2.90 -13.79
C SER A 304 0.88 -2.23 -14.54
N GLY A 305 2.12 -2.36 -14.06
CA GLY A 305 3.30 -1.66 -14.57
C GLY A 305 3.33 -0.16 -14.26
N TYR A 306 2.37 0.32 -13.46
CA TYR A 306 2.21 1.72 -13.08
C TYR A 306 2.39 1.92 -11.57
N GLY A 307 3.08 3.00 -11.20
CA GLY A 307 3.11 3.52 -9.85
C GLY A 307 1.73 4.05 -9.43
N SER A 308 1.35 3.82 -8.17
CA SER A 308 0.06 4.23 -7.62
C SER A 308 0.04 4.27 -6.10
N THR A 309 -0.82 5.13 -5.53
CA THR A 309 -1.16 5.11 -4.10
C THR A 309 -2.46 4.34 -3.91
N ILE A 310 -2.40 3.25 -3.14
CA ILE A 310 -3.51 2.34 -2.90
C ILE A 310 -4.09 2.64 -1.53
N TYR A 311 -5.36 3.04 -1.46
CA TYR A 311 -6.08 3.21 -0.20
C TYR A 311 -7.00 2.02 0.01
N LEU A 312 -6.86 1.31 1.14
CA LEU A 312 -7.83 0.31 1.57
C LEU A 312 -8.25 0.56 3.05
N PRO A 313 -9.56 0.66 3.33
CA PRO A 313 -10.64 0.90 2.36
C PRO A 313 -10.45 2.19 1.56
N GLY A 314 -11.05 2.27 0.37
CA GLY A 314 -10.93 3.37 -0.58
C GLY A 314 -11.40 4.71 -0.04
N LEU A 315 -12.34 4.71 0.91
CA LEU A 315 -12.82 5.91 1.64
C LEU A 315 -11.66 6.70 2.27
N ASN A 316 -10.57 6.04 2.68
CA ASN A 316 -9.41 6.68 3.30
C ASN A 316 -8.73 7.73 2.40
N ARG A 317 -8.94 7.65 1.08
CA ARG A 317 -8.50 8.69 0.13
C ARG A 317 -9.12 10.04 0.45
N VAL A 318 -10.40 10.06 0.83
CA VAL A 318 -11.11 11.28 1.23
C VAL A 318 -10.53 11.81 2.53
N ALA A 319 -10.29 10.94 3.52
CA ALA A 319 -9.66 11.34 4.78
C ALA A 319 -8.29 11.99 4.55
N ALA A 320 -7.46 11.41 3.67
CA ALA A 320 -6.17 11.99 3.31
C ALA A 320 -6.30 13.36 2.62
N THR A 321 -7.27 13.52 1.72
CA THR A 321 -7.54 14.79 1.04
C THR A 321 -7.96 15.88 2.02
N LEU A 322 -8.76 15.51 3.02
CA LEU A 322 -9.23 16.46 4.01
C LEU A 322 -8.09 17.02 4.88
N LYS A 323 -6.92 16.35 4.97
CA LYS A 323 -5.79 16.75 5.86
C LYS A 323 -5.38 18.23 5.74
N GLY A 324 -5.56 18.84 4.56
CA GLY A 324 -5.30 20.26 4.33
C GLY A 324 -6.32 21.22 4.96
N GLY A 325 -7.35 20.70 5.64
CA GLY A 325 -8.37 21.48 6.33
C GLY A 325 -7.97 21.99 7.72
N PRO A 326 -8.90 22.58 8.47
CA PRO A 326 -8.62 23.16 9.79
C PRO A 326 -8.15 22.12 10.81
N GLU A 327 -7.11 22.47 11.59
CA GLU A 327 -6.49 21.56 12.57
C GLU A 327 -7.48 21.06 13.63
N TRP A 328 -8.44 21.89 14.06
CA TRP A 328 -9.45 21.51 15.05
C TRP A 328 -10.34 20.35 14.56
N PHE A 329 -10.65 20.30 13.26
CA PHE A 329 -11.46 19.24 12.67
C PHE A 329 -10.68 17.92 12.66
N PHE A 330 -9.40 17.96 12.28
CA PHE A 330 -8.52 16.80 12.35
C PHE A 330 -8.24 16.34 13.78
N ARG A 331 -8.24 17.27 14.73
CA ARG A 331 -8.10 16.93 16.15
C ARG A 331 -9.28 16.07 16.61
N ILE A 332 -10.52 16.43 16.28
CA ILE A 332 -11.72 15.64 16.60
C ILE A 332 -11.61 14.22 16.01
N ILE A 333 -11.20 14.11 14.75
CA ILE A 333 -11.01 12.80 14.10
C ILE A 333 -9.94 11.98 14.84
N ARG A 334 -8.80 12.57 15.19
CA ARG A 334 -7.73 11.87 15.93
C ARG A 334 -8.17 11.45 17.32
N GLU A 335 -8.88 12.30 18.05
CA GLU A 335 -9.38 11.96 19.38
C GLU A 335 -10.37 10.78 19.36
N SER A 336 -11.14 10.63 18.27
CA SER A 336 -12.01 9.46 18.10
C SER A 336 -11.25 8.12 18.07
N THR A 337 -9.96 8.12 17.70
CA THR A 337 -9.13 6.90 17.64
C THR A 337 -8.76 6.36 19.01
N VAL A 338 -8.83 7.18 20.08
CA VAL A 338 -8.61 6.73 21.46
C VAL A 338 -9.66 5.70 21.88
N ASN A 339 -10.84 5.75 21.26
CA ASN A 339 -11.91 4.79 21.53
C ASN A 339 -11.69 3.44 20.84
N PHE A 340 -10.63 3.25 20.07
CA PHE A 340 -10.32 1.96 19.47
C PHE A 340 -9.73 1.02 20.53
N ARG A 341 -10.46 -0.06 20.85
CA ARG A 341 -10.00 -1.11 21.77
C ARG A 341 -9.18 -2.13 21.01
N ILE A 342 -7.99 -1.71 20.57
CA ILE A 342 -7.07 -2.51 19.76
C ILE A 342 -5.83 -2.79 20.59
N ASN A 343 -5.50 -4.07 20.73
CA ASN A 343 -4.26 -4.53 21.32
C ASN A 343 -3.24 -4.75 20.20
N PHE A 344 -2.12 -4.05 20.31
CA PHE A 344 -0.98 -4.25 19.43
C PHE A 344 -0.01 -5.19 20.13
N HIS A 345 0.22 -6.35 19.55
CA HIS A 345 1.24 -7.28 20.04
C HIS A 345 2.35 -7.36 18.99
N GLY A 346 3.53 -6.84 19.33
CA GLY A 346 4.73 -7.05 18.53
C GLY A 346 5.15 -8.52 18.58
N ARG A 347 5.59 -9.08 17.45
CA ARG A 347 5.97 -10.51 17.38
C ARG A 347 7.35 -10.83 17.94
N GLN A 348 8.19 -9.82 18.11
CA GLN A 348 9.57 -9.99 18.51
C GLN A 348 9.68 -9.47 19.94
N GLU A 349 10.10 -10.28 20.92
CA GLU A 349 10.39 -9.75 22.25
C GLU A 349 11.68 -8.93 22.18
N VAL A 350 11.70 -7.73 22.76
CA VAL A 350 12.94 -6.96 22.90
C VAL A 350 13.49 -7.26 24.28
N ASP A 351 14.72 -7.73 24.31
CA ASP A 351 15.47 -7.86 25.53
C ASP A 351 15.61 -6.47 26.18
N LYS A 352 15.06 -6.33 27.39
CA LYS A 352 14.91 -5.04 28.07
C LYS A 352 16.26 -4.40 28.45
N GLU A 353 17.32 -5.19 28.58
CA GLU A 353 18.66 -4.69 28.94
C GLU A 353 19.48 -4.33 27.71
N THR A 354 19.36 -5.10 26.64
CA THR A 354 20.21 -4.96 25.45
C THR A 354 19.53 -4.26 24.27
N GLY A 355 18.21 -4.06 24.30
CA GLY A 355 17.44 -3.50 23.20
C GLY A 355 17.42 -4.40 21.95
N LYS A 356 17.88 -5.65 22.04
CA LYS A 356 17.94 -6.59 20.92
C LYS A 356 16.64 -7.36 20.79
N LEU A 357 16.26 -7.69 19.55
CA LEU A 357 15.17 -8.63 19.29
C LEU A 357 15.62 -10.03 19.75
N GLN A 358 14.87 -10.64 20.66
CA GLN A 358 15.06 -12.02 21.09
C GLN A 358 14.70 -12.96 19.93
N LYS A 359 15.37 -14.12 19.85
CA LYS A 359 15.08 -15.14 18.84
C LYS A 359 13.67 -15.69 19.07
N ALA A 360 12.86 -15.63 18.02
CA ALA A 360 11.54 -16.26 17.97
C ALA A 360 11.66 -17.79 17.99
#